data_AF-A0A1B8F5P5-F1
#
_entry.id   AF-A0A1B8F5P5-F1
#
_cell.length_a   1.000
_cell.length_b   1.000
_cell.length_c   1.000
_cell.angle_alpha   90.00
_cell.angle_beta   90.00
_cell.angle_gamma   90.00
#
_symmetry.space_group_name_H-M   'P 1'
#
loop_
_entity.id
_entity.type
_entity.pdbx_description
1 polymer ?
#
loop_
_entity_poly.entity_id
_entity_poly.type
_entity_poly.pdbx_seq_one_letter_code
_entity_poly.pdbx_strand_id
1 'polypeptide(L)'
;MSQDVSNQIRDFRYDMSSEDHRQFLEIAFDIGMLPSDPISNADAFAFAFGLRIGLFPLTFLDYLRNGLNGPEFSSEDSNSVALLLQGVEQALRQAFGLPAIQIEVSPRKNFSQSMGQETVKIIVGEGDSAKTFVVHKDLLMDKVSFFEKMFNSEFLEASAGSATLPEDSPEAFEVLVKWIYCSTLKSLHRAGYEKQSQADLAISTVGLADKYILPELGDRAMSFLANVGRELAPTMGQMSTLYEQTPSNSKARAYAARTVAWALVNPEASGVSSTSIQTACQDSDLLLDAITEVRGKNGSNHGRAHTYPICDYHNHAKAPTCPYGGGQEQTTNQQTFSYQRSTKKRGDY
;
A
#
# COMPACT_ATOMS: atom_id res chain seq x y z
N MET A 1 45.33 -5.72 -38.27
CA MET A 1 45.86 -4.85 -37.19
C MET A 1 44.66 -4.21 -36.50
N SER A 2 44.72 -4.21 -35.17
CA SER A 2 43.63 -3.95 -34.22
C SER A 2 43.00 -2.57 -34.41
N GLN A 3 41.67 -2.52 -34.27
CA GLN A 3 40.91 -1.29 -34.05
C GLN A 3 40.86 -0.98 -32.54
N ASP A 4 40.96 0.32 -32.23
CA ASP A 4 40.54 0.97 -30.99
C ASP A 4 39.19 0.49 -30.49
N VAL A 5 39.02 0.34 -29.17
CA VAL A 5 38.00 1.08 -28.37
C VAL A 5 38.46 1.16 -26.90
N SER A 6 38.53 2.39 -26.39
CA SER A 6 38.74 2.81 -25.01
C SER A 6 37.55 2.45 -24.09
N ASN A 7 37.82 2.13 -22.80
CA ASN A 7 37.32 2.90 -21.64
C ASN A 7 37.75 2.26 -20.29
N GLN A 8 38.63 2.95 -19.55
CA GLN A 8 39.08 2.65 -18.18
C GLN A 8 38.27 3.48 -17.16
N ILE A 9 37.93 2.89 -16.01
CA ILE A 9 37.48 3.62 -14.80
C ILE A 9 38.62 3.51 -13.78
N ARG A 10 39.20 4.64 -13.35
CA ARG A 10 40.58 4.69 -12.82
C ARG A 10 40.78 4.97 -11.32
N ASP A 11 39.78 5.33 -10.50
CA ASP A 11 40.10 6.04 -9.25
C ASP A 11 39.34 5.58 -7.97
N PHE A 12 39.65 4.40 -7.42
CA PHE A 12 39.34 4.07 -6.01
C PHE A 12 40.54 3.39 -5.32
N ARG A 13 40.88 3.85 -4.11
CA ARG A 13 41.94 3.27 -3.26
C ARG A 13 41.33 2.77 -1.95
N TYR A 14 41.70 1.57 -1.51
CA TYR A 14 41.33 1.02 -0.21
C TYR A 14 42.58 0.86 0.67
N ASP A 15 42.38 0.90 1.99
CA ASP A 15 43.46 0.80 2.98
C ASP A 15 43.26 -0.47 3.83
N MET A 16 44.13 -1.46 3.66
CA MET A 16 44.10 -2.71 4.44
C MET A 16 44.51 -2.52 5.91
N SER A 17 45.02 -1.34 6.29
CA SER A 17 45.24 -1.00 7.70
C SER A 17 43.96 -0.49 8.38
N SER A 18 42.98 0.00 7.60
CA SER A 18 41.67 0.41 8.10
C SER A 18 40.81 -0.82 8.44
N GLU A 19 40.26 -0.86 9.65
CA GLU A 19 39.38 -1.94 10.11
C GLU A 19 38.07 -1.98 9.30
N ASP A 20 37.48 -0.80 9.06
CA ASP A 20 36.24 -0.66 8.26
C ASP A 20 36.38 -1.19 6.83
N HIS A 21 37.53 -0.98 6.19
CA HIS A 21 37.80 -1.46 4.84
C HIS A 21 38.00 -2.98 4.80
N ARG A 22 38.63 -3.55 5.82
CA ARG A 22 38.80 -5.01 5.94
C ARG A 22 37.47 -5.70 6.15
N GLN A 23 36.66 -5.19 7.08
CA GLN A 23 35.36 -5.76 7.41
C GLN A 23 34.42 -5.72 6.19
N PHE A 24 34.42 -4.60 5.47
CA PHE A 24 33.68 -4.45 4.21
C PHE A 24 34.02 -5.50 3.15
N LEU A 25 35.31 -5.82 3.01
CA LEU A 25 35.81 -6.76 2.00
C LEU A 25 35.48 -8.21 2.38
N GLU A 26 35.55 -8.52 3.68
CA GLU A 26 35.12 -9.79 4.26
C GLU A 26 33.63 -10.02 4.02
N ILE A 27 32.79 -9.03 4.31
CA ILE A 27 31.35 -9.09 4.06
C ILE A 27 31.05 -9.28 2.56
N ALA A 28 31.79 -8.59 1.67
CA ALA A 28 31.61 -8.72 0.23
C ALA A 28 31.99 -10.13 -0.28
N PHE A 29 32.97 -10.78 0.36
CA PHE A 29 33.30 -12.16 0.09
C PHE A 29 32.24 -13.13 0.64
N ASP A 30 31.80 -12.94 1.88
CA ASP A 30 30.83 -13.82 2.54
C ASP A 30 29.47 -13.86 1.83
N ILE A 31 29.07 -12.75 1.20
CA ILE A 31 27.84 -12.67 0.41
C ILE A 31 28.07 -13.02 -1.08
N GLY A 32 29.25 -13.54 -1.44
CA GLY A 32 29.57 -14.06 -2.77
C GLY A 32 29.79 -13.00 -3.84
N MET A 33 29.95 -11.72 -3.48
CA MET A 33 30.27 -10.64 -4.44
C MET A 33 31.74 -10.68 -4.89
N LEU A 34 32.61 -11.34 -4.13
CA LEU A 34 34.01 -11.57 -4.49
C LEU A 34 34.25 -13.08 -4.70
N PRO A 35 34.95 -13.48 -5.78
CA PRO A 35 35.17 -14.89 -6.10
C PRO A 35 36.25 -15.56 -5.23
N SER A 36 36.92 -14.81 -4.36
CA SER A 36 38.05 -15.27 -3.55
C SER A 36 38.18 -14.42 -2.30
N ASP A 37 38.65 -15.01 -1.21
CA ASP A 37 38.85 -14.32 0.06
C ASP A 37 39.99 -13.28 -0.09
N PRO A 38 39.69 -11.98 0.09
CA PRO A 38 40.67 -10.91 -0.08
C PRO A 38 41.68 -10.82 1.08
N ILE A 39 41.45 -11.48 2.22
CA ILE A 39 42.28 -11.40 3.43
C ILE A 39 43.39 -12.47 3.41
N SER A 40 43.12 -13.66 2.87
CA SER A 40 44.08 -14.78 2.85
C SER A 40 45.07 -14.74 1.68
N ASN A 41 44.91 -13.84 0.71
CA ASN A 41 45.70 -13.84 -0.54
C ASN A 41 46.23 -12.44 -0.93
N ALA A 42 46.90 -11.78 0.02
CA ALA A 42 47.35 -10.39 -0.10
C ALA A 42 48.27 -10.10 -1.32
N ASP A 43 49.04 -11.09 -1.78
CA ASP A 43 49.98 -10.91 -2.90
C ASP A 43 49.33 -11.11 -4.28
N ALA A 44 48.17 -11.77 -4.37
CA ALA A 44 47.46 -12.03 -5.63
C ALA A 44 46.48 -10.91 -6.01
N PHE A 45 46.11 -10.05 -5.06
CA PHE A 45 45.09 -9.00 -5.24
C PHE A 45 45.64 -7.64 -5.68
N ALA A 46 46.96 -7.53 -5.89
CA ALA A 46 47.60 -6.29 -6.32
C ALA A 46 47.30 -5.87 -7.79
N PHE A 47 46.53 -6.66 -8.56
CA PHE A 47 46.31 -6.40 -10.00
C PHE A 47 44.85 -6.37 -10.50
N ALA A 48 43.83 -6.32 -9.63
CA ALA A 48 42.44 -6.26 -10.10
C ALA A 48 41.63 -5.18 -9.35
N PHE A 49 41.31 -4.10 -10.06
CA PHE A 49 40.51 -2.98 -9.56
C PHE A 49 39.00 -3.26 -9.60
N GLY A 50 38.32 -2.94 -8.48
CA GLY A 50 37.10 -2.11 -8.46
C GLY A 50 35.77 -2.82 -8.16
N LEU A 51 35.10 -2.45 -7.05
CA LEU A 51 33.64 -2.22 -6.92
C LEU A 51 33.20 -2.01 -5.45
N ARG A 52 32.87 -0.78 -5.09
CA ARG A 52 31.51 -0.46 -4.59
C ARG A 52 31.08 0.87 -5.17
N ILE A 53 30.00 0.82 -5.91
CA ILE A 53 29.22 2.01 -6.26
C ILE A 53 28.40 2.32 -5.00
N GLY A 54 28.37 3.58 -4.56
CA GLY A 54 27.49 4.07 -3.49
C GLY A 54 26.01 4.04 -3.88
N LEU A 55 25.53 2.95 -4.49
CA LEU A 55 24.17 2.74 -4.95
C LEU A 55 23.18 2.65 -3.78
N PHE A 56 23.63 2.15 -2.63
CA PHE A 56 22.78 1.94 -1.46
C PHE A 56 23.41 2.47 -0.17
N PRO A 57 22.60 3.03 0.74
CA PRO A 57 23.04 3.42 2.08
C PRO A 57 23.60 2.24 2.88
N LEU A 58 24.57 2.49 3.76
CA LEU A 58 25.16 1.46 4.64
C LEU A 58 24.10 0.75 5.49
N THR A 59 23.10 1.50 5.96
CA THR A 59 21.97 0.96 6.72
C THR A 59 21.20 -0.09 5.93
N PHE A 60 20.94 0.14 4.64
CA PHE A 60 20.28 -0.82 3.77
C PHE A 60 21.09 -2.10 3.56
N LEU A 61 22.41 -1.98 3.45
CA LEU A 61 23.30 -3.14 3.31
C LEU A 61 23.36 -3.98 4.60
N ASP A 62 23.24 -3.36 5.77
CA ASP A 62 23.16 -4.07 7.05
C ASP A 62 21.83 -4.82 7.21
N TYR A 63 20.71 -4.27 6.71
CA TYR A 63 19.43 -5.00 6.67
C TYR A 63 19.48 -6.22 5.75
N LEU A 64 20.15 -6.12 4.60
CA LEU A 64 20.32 -7.27 3.72
C LEU A 64 21.16 -8.38 4.34
N ARG A 65 22.20 -8.03 5.12
CA ARG A 65 23.04 -9.01 5.81
C ARG A 65 22.27 -9.80 6.86
N ASN A 66 21.41 -9.12 7.61
CA ASN A 66 20.66 -9.72 8.72
C ASN A 66 19.33 -10.35 8.26
N GLY A 67 19.01 -10.26 6.96
CA GLY A 67 17.76 -10.72 6.37
C GLY A 67 16.63 -9.69 6.53
N LEU A 68 15.82 -9.53 5.47
CA LEU A 68 14.67 -8.61 5.43
C LEU A 68 13.45 -9.10 6.25
N ASN A 69 13.66 -9.98 7.22
CA ASN A 69 12.61 -10.62 8.01
C ASN A 69 12.25 -9.82 9.28
N GLY A 70 12.71 -8.57 9.38
CA GLY A 70 12.39 -7.68 10.51
C GLY A 70 10.98 -7.08 10.39
N PRO A 71 10.38 -6.63 11.49
CA PRO A 71 9.05 -5.98 11.51
C PRO A 71 9.00 -4.65 10.73
N GLU A 72 10.15 -4.19 10.22
CA GLU A 72 10.33 -2.96 9.46
C GLU A 72 10.08 -3.12 7.96
N PHE A 73 10.04 -4.37 7.45
CA PHE A 73 9.78 -4.67 6.03
C PHE A 73 8.53 -5.53 5.89
N SER A 74 7.58 -5.10 5.05
CA SER A 74 6.46 -5.95 4.66
C SER A 74 6.93 -7.06 3.70
N SER A 75 6.08 -8.06 3.47
CA SER A 75 6.35 -9.07 2.44
C SER A 75 6.43 -8.46 1.03
N GLU A 76 5.71 -7.38 0.76
CA GLU A 76 5.76 -6.64 -0.50
C GLU A 76 7.07 -5.85 -0.66
N ASP A 77 7.57 -5.26 0.44
CA ASP A 77 8.87 -4.58 0.46
C ASP A 77 10.00 -5.58 0.21
N SER A 78 9.95 -6.75 0.86
CA SER A 78 10.92 -7.83 0.67
C SER A 78 10.93 -8.33 -0.78
N ASN A 79 9.76 -8.50 -1.40
CA ASN A 79 9.64 -8.88 -2.81
C ASN A 79 10.18 -7.79 -3.75
N SER A 80 9.88 -6.52 -3.46
CA SER A 80 10.34 -5.38 -4.24
C SER A 80 11.86 -5.21 -4.16
N VAL A 81 12.44 -5.37 -2.98
CA VAL A 81 13.89 -5.35 -2.76
C VAL A 81 14.55 -6.54 -3.46
N ALA A 82 13.97 -7.74 -3.40
CA ALA A 82 14.48 -8.90 -4.12
C ALA A 82 14.52 -8.66 -5.64
N LEU A 83 13.44 -8.12 -6.22
CA LEU A 83 13.39 -7.77 -7.65
C LEU A 83 14.41 -6.69 -8.04
N LEU A 84 14.62 -5.70 -7.18
CA LEU A 84 15.61 -4.64 -7.39
C LEU A 84 17.03 -5.20 -7.35
N LEU A 85 17.35 -6.03 -6.37
CA LEU A 85 18.66 -6.69 -6.26
C LEU A 85 18.93 -7.63 -7.43
N GLN A 86 17.90 -8.32 -7.91
CA GLN A 86 17.98 -9.15 -9.11
C GLN A 86 18.31 -8.32 -10.36
N GLY A 87 17.70 -7.14 -10.52
CA GLY A 87 18.01 -6.22 -11.62
C GLY A 87 19.44 -5.68 -11.55
N VAL A 88 19.91 -5.35 -10.33
CA VAL A 88 21.30 -4.92 -10.09
C VAL A 88 22.28 -6.05 -10.42
N GLU A 89 22.01 -7.27 -9.97
CA GLU A 89 22.82 -8.45 -10.27
C GLU A 89 22.92 -8.68 -11.78
N GLN A 90 21.80 -8.63 -12.49
CA GLN A 90 21.76 -8.82 -13.94
C GLN A 90 22.56 -7.73 -14.68
N ALA A 91 22.44 -6.48 -14.26
CA ALA A 91 23.20 -5.36 -14.83
C ALA A 91 24.71 -5.53 -14.61
N LEU A 92 25.13 -5.96 -13.42
CA LEU A 92 26.54 -6.24 -13.12
C LEU A 92 27.06 -7.41 -13.96
N ARG A 93 26.32 -8.52 -14.04
CA ARG A 93 26.71 -9.68 -14.87
C ARG A 93 26.89 -9.32 -16.34
N GLN A 94 26.00 -8.50 -16.89
CA GLN A 94 26.13 -7.97 -18.26
C GLN A 94 27.35 -7.06 -18.40
N ALA A 95 27.59 -6.17 -17.43
CA ALA A 95 28.75 -5.28 -17.44
C ALA A 95 30.09 -6.04 -17.36
N PHE A 96 30.14 -7.18 -16.66
CA PHE A 96 31.34 -8.01 -16.49
C PHE A 96 31.44 -9.20 -17.44
N GLY A 97 30.51 -9.36 -18.38
CA GLY A 97 30.53 -10.47 -19.35
C GLY A 97 30.41 -11.86 -18.71
N LEU A 98 29.80 -11.95 -17.52
CA LEU A 98 29.61 -13.22 -16.80
C LEU A 98 28.45 -14.02 -17.43
N PRO A 99 28.57 -15.36 -17.55
CA PRO A 99 27.46 -16.19 -18.01
C PRO A 99 26.27 -16.04 -17.08
N ALA A 100 25.07 -15.84 -17.66
CA ALA A 100 23.84 -15.82 -16.89
C ALA A 100 23.61 -17.19 -16.26
N ILE A 101 23.53 -17.26 -14.93
CA ILE A 101 22.86 -18.40 -14.29
C ILE A 101 21.40 -18.26 -14.69
N GLN A 102 20.88 -19.23 -15.46
CA GLN A 102 19.47 -19.31 -15.80
C GLN A 102 18.69 -19.72 -14.55
N ILE A 103 18.54 -18.81 -13.60
CA ILE A 103 17.37 -18.85 -12.73
C ILE A 103 16.25 -18.28 -13.58
N GLU A 104 15.26 -19.11 -13.94
CA GLU A 104 14.09 -18.68 -14.70
C GLU A 104 13.41 -17.51 -13.98
N VAL A 105 13.71 -16.29 -14.39
CA VAL A 105 12.86 -15.14 -14.09
C VAL A 105 11.60 -15.38 -14.89
N SER A 106 10.52 -15.79 -14.22
CA SER A 106 9.23 -15.93 -14.89
C SER A 106 8.96 -14.64 -15.66
N PRO A 107 8.73 -14.69 -16.99
CA PRO A 107 8.50 -13.49 -17.78
C PRO A 107 7.39 -12.67 -17.12
N ARG A 108 7.57 -11.34 -17.03
CA ARG A 108 6.49 -10.46 -16.54
C ARG A 108 5.24 -10.77 -17.35
N LYS A 109 4.22 -11.31 -16.69
CA LYS A 109 2.93 -11.62 -17.30
C LYS A 109 2.43 -10.34 -17.98
N ASN A 110 2.06 -10.45 -19.25
CA ASN A 110 1.33 -9.35 -19.89
C ASN A 110 -0.05 -9.22 -19.24
N PHE A 111 -0.76 -8.11 -19.49
CA PHE A 111 -2.04 -7.85 -18.83
C PHE A 111 -3.05 -9.00 -19.00
N SER A 112 -3.16 -9.58 -20.20
CA SER A 112 -4.05 -10.74 -20.41
C SER A 112 -3.65 -11.98 -19.60
N GLN A 113 -2.35 -12.20 -19.38
CA GLN A 113 -1.84 -13.30 -18.56
C GLN A 113 -1.99 -13.04 -17.06
N SER A 114 -1.92 -11.77 -16.62
CA SER A 114 -2.08 -11.42 -15.20
C SER A 114 -3.51 -11.52 -14.72
N MET A 115 -4.50 -11.39 -15.61
CA MET A 115 -5.91 -11.61 -15.26
C MET A 115 -6.21 -13.09 -14.95
N GLY A 116 -5.45 -14.03 -15.51
CA GLY A 116 -5.80 -15.44 -15.50
C GLY A 116 -7.01 -15.75 -16.39
N GLN A 117 -7.36 -17.04 -16.48
CA GLN A 117 -8.56 -17.50 -17.22
C GLN A 117 -9.69 -17.94 -16.29
N GLU A 118 -9.37 -18.25 -15.02
CA GLU A 118 -10.32 -18.74 -14.04
C GLU A 118 -11.04 -17.57 -13.35
N THR A 119 -12.33 -17.75 -13.09
CA THR A 119 -13.12 -16.82 -12.29
C THR A 119 -13.68 -17.54 -11.07
N VAL A 120 -13.85 -16.80 -9.98
CA VAL A 120 -14.49 -17.27 -8.75
C VAL A 120 -15.77 -16.49 -8.48
N LYS A 121 -16.71 -17.14 -7.81
CA LYS A 121 -17.99 -16.56 -7.42
C LYS A 121 -17.98 -16.18 -5.93
N ILE A 122 -18.07 -14.89 -5.62
CA ILE A 122 -18.16 -14.40 -4.24
C ILE A 122 -19.59 -13.95 -3.97
N ILE A 123 -20.25 -14.54 -2.98
CA ILE A 123 -21.60 -14.19 -2.54
C ILE A 123 -21.46 -13.36 -1.26
N VAL A 124 -21.86 -12.09 -1.29
CA VAL A 124 -21.60 -11.12 -0.21
C VAL A 124 -22.92 -10.64 0.37
N GLY A 125 -23.02 -10.57 1.69
CA GLY A 125 -24.23 -10.17 2.42
C GLY A 125 -25.19 -11.34 2.67
N GLU A 126 -26.30 -11.04 3.36
CA GLU A 126 -27.32 -12.02 3.75
C GLU A 126 -28.69 -11.77 3.10
N GLY A 127 -29.47 -12.84 3.00
CA GLY A 127 -30.86 -12.81 2.55
C GLY A 127 -31.04 -12.17 1.16
N ASP A 128 -32.13 -11.41 1.00
CA ASP A 128 -32.48 -10.76 -0.26
C ASP A 128 -31.52 -9.62 -0.67
N SER A 129 -30.66 -9.18 0.26
CA SER A 129 -29.65 -8.14 0.00
C SER A 129 -28.33 -8.71 -0.53
N ALA A 130 -28.14 -10.03 -0.48
CA ALA A 130 -26.92 -10.68 -0.90
C ALA A 130 -26.65 -10.47 -2.40
N LYS A 131 -25.40 -10.16 -2.75
CA LYS A 131 -24.97 -9.96 -4.14
C LYS A 131 -23.90 -10.95 -4.53
N THR A 132 -24.01 -11.44 -5.76
CA THR A 132 -23.00 -12.31 -6.38
C THR A 132 -22.04 -11.48 -7.22
N PHE A 133 -20.75 -11.64 -6.98
CA PHE A 133 -19.66 -11.09 -7.77
C PHE A 133 -18.92 -12.22 -8.47
N VAL A 134 -18.66 -12.06 -9.77
CA VAL A 134 -17.80 -12.97 -10.53
C VAL A 134 -16.51 -12.23 -10.84
N VAL A 135 -15.40 -12.69 -10.28
CA VAL A 135 -14.11 -11.98 -10.31
C VAL A 135 -13.02 -12.91 -10.83
N HIS A 136 -12.06 -12.37 -11.57
CA HIS A 136 -10.88 -13.10 -12.02
C HIS A 136 -10.05 -13.57 -10.82
N LYS A 137 -9.81 -14.88 -10.73
CA LYS A 137 -9.22 -15.53 -9.55
C LYS A 137 -7.81 -15.02 -9.29
N ASP A 138 -6.94 -15.06 -10.31
CA ASP A 138 -5.54 -14.64 -10.19
C ASP A 138 -5.44 -13.18 -9.75
N LEU A 139 -6.27 -12.30 -10.33
CA LEU A 139 -6.29 -10.87 -9.98
C LEU A 139 -6.77 -10.62 -8.54
N LEU A 140 -7.79 -11.35 -8.10
CA LEU A 140 -8.31 -11.24 -6.73
C LEU A 140 -7.26 -11.68 -5.70
N MET A 141 -6.60 -12.81 -5.96
CA MET A 141 -5.58 -13.38 -5.06
C MET A 141 -4.31 -12.53 -5.04
N ASP A 142 -3.89 -11.97 -6.17
CA ASP A 142 -2.74 -11.04 -6.26
C ASP A 142 -2.96 -9.78 -5.39
N LYS A 143 -4.19 -9.26 -5.35
CA LYS A 143 -4.52 -8.04 -4.62
C LYS A 143 -4.94 -8.26 -3.18
N VAL A 144 -5.44 -9.44 -2.83
CA VAL A 144 -6.08 -9.70 -1.54
C VAL A 144 -5.64 -11.06 -0.99
N SER A 145 -4.64 -11.04 -0.13
CA SER A 145 -4.02 -12.25 0.48
C SER A 145 -5.01 -13.16 1.21
N PHE A 146 -6.12 -12.62 1.73
CA PHE A 146 -7.20 -13.41 2.31
C PHE A 146 -7.80 -14.40 1.29
N PHE A 147 -8.08 -13.94 0.08
CA PHE A 147 -8.64 -14.78 -0.98
C PHE A 147 -7.60 -15.71 -1.59
N GLU A 148 -6.32 -15.31 -1.64
CA GLU A 148 -5.22 -16.20 -1.98
C GLU A 148 -5.20 -17.42 -1.06
N LYS A 149 -5.22 -17.19 0.26
CA LYS A 149 -5.24 -18.27 1.26
C LYS A 149 -6.51 -19.10 1.18
N MET A 150 -7.66 -18.47 0.96
CA MET A 150 -8.95 -19.17 0.86
C MET A 150 -9.00 -20.11 -0.36
N PHE A 151 -8.68 -19.61 -1.55
CA PHE A 151 -8.83 -20.37 -2.80
C PHE A 151 -7.66 -21.30 -3.13
N ASN A 152 -6.52 -21.16 -2.43
CA ASN A 152 -5.40 -22.10 -2.50
C ASN A 152 -5.34 -23.05 -1.29
N SER A 153 -6.41 -23.14 -0.51
CA SER A 153 -6.51 -24.08 0.63
C SER A 153 -7.09 -25.45 0.24
N GLU A 154 -7.13 -26.37 1.19
CA GLU A 154 -7.84 -27.66 1.06
C GLU A 154 -9.34 -27.55 1.42
N PHE A 155 -9.87 -26.34 1.63
CA PHE A 155 -11.26 -26.13 2.01
C PHE A 155 -12.21 -26.16 0.81
N LEU A 156 -13.51 -26.24 1.10
CA LEU A 156 -14.57 -26.39 0.10
C LEU A 156 -14.56 -25.23 -0.91
N GLU A 157 -14.23 -24.02 -0.48
CA GLU A 157 -14.17 -22.81 -1.27
C GLU A 157 -13.19 -22.95 -2.44
N ALA A 158 -12.03 -23.57 -2.20
CA ALA A 158 -11.02 -23.82 -3.22
C ALA A 158 -11.54 -24.79 -4.29
N SER A 159 -12.19 -25.89 -3.87
CA SER A 159 -12.75 -26.88 -4.79
C SER A 159 -14.01 -26.40 -5.53
N ALA A 160 -14.83 -25.56 -4.89
CA ALA A 160 -16.09 -25.06 -5.43
C ALA A 160 -15.90 -23.82 -6.32
N GLY A 161 -14.74 -23.15 -6.25
CA GLY A 161 -14.52 -21.87 -6.92
C GLY A 161 -15.49 -20.79 -6.46
N SER A 162 -16.02 -20.90 -5.25
CA SER A 162 -16.98 -19.94 -4.70
C SER A 162 -16.86 -19.80 -3.19
N ALA A 163 -17.20 -18.61 -2.69
CA ALA A 163 -17.17 -18.28 -1.26
C ALA A 163 -18.38 -17.44 -0.88
N THR A 164 -18.88 -17.61 0.34
CA THR A 164 -19.97 -16.82 0.91
C THR A 164 -19.47 -16.00 2.08
N LEU A 165 -19.74 -14.69 2.06
CA LEU A 165 -19.26 -13.69 3.01
C LEU A 165 -20.49 -12.93 3.56
N PRO A 166 -21.26 -13.55 4.48
CA PRO A 166 -22.52 -12.98 4.95
C PRO A 166 -22.34 -11.66 5.70
N GLU A 167 -21.23 -11.53 6.44
CA GLU A 167 -20.92 -10.39 7.30
C GLU A 167 -20.42 -9.15 6.52
N ASP A 168 -20.12 -9.29 5.23
CA ASP A 168 -19.56 -8.20 4.43
C ASP A 168 -20.67 -7.37 3.76
N SER A 169 -20.46 -6.05 3.68
CA SER A 169 -21.35 -5.16 2.94
C SER A 169 -21.19 -5.38 1.43
N PRO A 170 -22.29 -5.71 0.69
CA PRO A 170 -22.25 -5.83 -0.76
C PRO A 170 -21.79 -4.54 -1.46
N GLU A 171 -22.15 -3.37 -0.93
CA GLU A 171 -21.78 -2.07 -1.48
C GLU A 171 -20.29 -1.77 -1.29
N ALA A 172 -19.73 -2.07 -0.12
CA ALA A 172 -18.29 -1.93 0.13
C ALA A 172 -17.48 -2.93 -0.70
N PHE A 173 -18.01 -4.14 -0.89
CA PHE A 173 -17.37 -5.14 -1.75
C PHE A 173 -17.35 -4.73 -3.23
N GLU A 174 -18.42 -4.10 -3.74
CA GLU A 174 -18.43 -3.49 -5.08
C GLU A 174 -17.31 -2.43 -5.22
N VAL A 175 -17.04 -1.64 -4.17
CA VAL A 175 -15.93 -0.68 -4.15
C VAL A 175 -14.58 -1.42 -4.21
N LEU A 176 -14.40 -2.48 -3.42
CA LEU A 176 -13.21 -3.33 -3.46
C LEU A 176 -12.98 -3.92 -4.86
N VAL A 177 -14.01 -4.55 -5.46
CA VAL A 177 -13.92 -5.13 -6.81
C VAL A 177 -13.50 -4.06 -7.81
N LYS A 178 -14.12 -2.89 -7.81
CA LYS A 178 -13.72 -1.80 -8.70
C LYS A 178 -12.28 -1.34 -8.48
N TRP A 179 -11.83 -1.31 -7.23
CA TRP A 179 -10.45 -0.97 -6.89
C TRP A 179 -9.46 -2.03 -7.39
N ILE A 180 -9.79 -3.32 -7.26
CA ILE A 180 -8.97 -4.43 -7.78
C ILE A 180 -8.75 -4.28 -9.29
N TYR A 181 -9.80 -3.98 -10.06
CA TYR A 181 -9.70 -3.89 -11.52
C TYR A 181 -9.09 -2.58 -12.02
N CYS A 182 -9.39 -1.46 -11.36
CA CYS A 182 -9.13 -0.14 -11.93
C CYS A 182 -8.24 0.75 -11.05
N SER A 183 -7.85 0.29 -9.85
CA SER A 183 -7.10 1.06 -8.85
C SER A 183 -7.72 2.43 -8.55
N THR A 184 -9.06 2.52 -8.55
CA THR A 184 -9.83 3.75 -8.32
C THR A 184 -11.05 3.49 -7.43
N LEU A 185 -11.43 4.48 -6.63
CA LEU A 185 -12.63 4.45 -5.78
C LEU A 185 -13.76 5.34 -6.32
N LYS A 186 -13.85 5.56 -7.65
CA LYS A 186 -14.92 6.38 -8.24
C LYS A 186 -16.33 5.92 -7.84
N SER A 187 -16.51 4.68 -7.39
CA SER A 187 -17.76 4.15 -6.84
C SER A 187 -18.19 4.84 -5.54
N LEU A 188 -17.28 5.39 -4.74
CA LEU A 188 -17.61 6.20 -3.56
C LEU A 188 -18.34 7.50 -3.94
N HIS A 189 -18.04 8.04 -5.12
CA HIS A 189 -18.72 9.22 -5.69
C HIS A 189 -19.84 8.78 -6.64
N ARG A 190 -20.82 8.02 -6.14
CA ARG A 190 -21.99 7.65 -6.94
C ARG A 190 -22.91 8.87 -7.09
N ALA A 191 -23.10 9.32 -8.32
CA ALA A 191 -24.01 10.44 -8.62
C ALA A 191 -25.44 10.09 -8.18
N GLY A 192 -26.10 11.03 -7.48
CA GLY A 192 -27.45 10.86 -6.94
C GLY A 192 -27.53 10.30 -5.52
N TYR A 193 -26.41 9.97 -4.88
CA TYR A 193 -26.40 9.59 -3.46
C TYR A 193 -26.32 10.83 -2.57
N GLU A 194 -27.07 10.82 -1.47
CA GLU A 194 -26.93 11.82 -0.42
C GLU A 194 -25.55 11.69 0.25
N LYS A 195 -24.99 12.82 0.73
CA LYS A 195 -23.65 12.83 1.37
C LYS A 195 -23.56 11.89 2.58
N GLN A 196 -24.67 11.71 3.30
CA GLN A 196 -24.75 10.78 4.41
C GLN A 196 -24.48 9.34 3.96
N SER A 197 -25.15 8.90 2.88
CA SER A 197 -24.93 7.57 2.29
C SER A 197 -23.53 7.39 1.70
N GLN A 198 -22.90 8.48 1.23
CA GLN A 198 -21.50 8.46 0.80
C GLN A 198 -20.55 8.24 1.98
N ALA A 199 -20.81 8.86 3.13
CA ALA A 199 -20.05 8.65 4.35
C ALA A 199 -20.24 7.21 4.90
N ASP A 200 -21.46 6.69 4.90
CA ASP A 200 -21.74 5.29 5.31
C ASP A 200 -20.97 4.29 4.44
N LEU A 201 -20.99 4.48 3.11
CA LEU A 201 -20.23 3.64 2.19
C LEU A 201 -18.71 3.75 2.41
N ALA A 202 -18.21 4.95 2.69
CA ALA A 202 -16.79 5.14 2.99
C ALA A 202 -16.37 4.44 4.28
N ILE A 203 -17.19 4.52 5.34
CA ILE A 203 -16.97 3.82 6.61
C ILE A 203 -16.93 2.30 6.40
N SER A 204 -17.94 1.75 5.72
CA SER A 204 -17.97 0.32 5.39
C SER A 204 -16.78 -0.10 4.53
N THR A 205 -16.30 0.77 3.64
CA THR A 205 -15.09 0.51 2.83
C THR A 205 -13.83 0.53 3.68
N VAL A 206 -13.70 1.42 4.66
CA VAL A 206 -12.57 1.45 5.60
C VAL A 206 -12.53 0.17 6.44
N GLY A 207 -13.67 -0.22 7.03
CA GLY A 207 -13.77 -1.46 7.81
C GLY A 207 -13.44 -2.70 6.98
N LEU A 208 -13.97 -2.78 5.76
CA LEU A 208 -13.67 -3.88 4.83
C LEU A 208 -12.19 -3.89 4.42
N ALA A 209 -11.58 -2.73 4.21
CA ALA A 209 -10.16 -2.62 3.89
C ALA A 209 -9.27 -3.09 5.06
N ASP A 210 -9.58 -2.71 6.30
CA ASP A 210 -8.84 -3.17 7.48
C ASP A 210 -9.02 -4.67 7.70
N LYS A 211 -10.24 -5.20 7.53
CA LYS A 211 -10.54 -6.64 7.59
C LYS A 211 -9.68 -7.46 6.62
N TYR A 212 -9.46 -6.94 5.41
CA TYR A 212 -8.67 -7.59 4.37
C TYR A 212 -7.21 -7.13 4.29
N ILE A 213 -6.76 -6.26 5.22
CA ILE A 213 -5.40 -5.74 5.30
C ILE A 213 -5.00 -5.03 3.99
N LEU A 214 -5.84 -4.10 3.54
CA LEU A 214 -5.69 -3.34 2.30
C LEU A 214 -5.44 -1.84 2.60
N PRO A 215 -4.23 -1.46 3.07
CA PRO A 215 -3.97 -0.11 3.57
C PRO A 215 -4.22 0.98 2.53
N GLU A 216 -3.89 0.75 1.26
CA GLU A 216 -4.18 1.72 0.19
C GLU A 216 -5.69 1.96 0.00
N LEU A 217 -6.50 0.89 0.01
CA LEU A 217 -7.96 1.00 -0.11
C LEU A 217 -8.52 1.77 1.10
N GLY A 218 -8.09 1.41 2.29
CA GLY A 218 -8.49 2.04 3.55
C GLY A 218 -8.13 3.53 3.59
N ASP A 219 -6.89 3.89 3.25
CA ASP A 219 -6.42 5.28 3.28
C ASP A 219 -7.15 6.16 2.27
N ARG A 220 -7.40 5.65 1.07
CA ARG A 220 -8.18 6.39 0.06
C ARG A 220 -9.65 6.54 0.47
N ALA A 221 -10.25 5.52 1.09
CA ALA A 221 -11.61 5.60 1.62
C ALA A 221 -11.69 6.59 2.80
N MET A 222 -10.68 6.61 3.68
CA MET A 222 -10.55 7.54 4.79
C MET A 222 -10.37 8.99 4.31
N SER A 223 -9.53 9.20 3.28
CA SER A 223 -9.40 10.50 2.60
C SER A 223 -10.73 11.00 2.04
N PHE A 224 -11.51 10.10 1.44
CA PHE A 224 -12.84 10.42 0.95
C PHE A 224 -13.81 10.76 2.09
N LEU A 225 -13.85 9.97 3.16
CA LEU A 225 -14.68 10.21 4.34
C LEU A 225 -14.38 11.57 4.98
N ALA A 226 -13.11 11.90 5.16
CA ALA A 226 -12.69 13.18 5.70
C ALA A 226 -13.08 14.36 4.79
N ASN A 227 -13.05 14.17 3.46
CA ASN A 227 -13.49 15.19 2.51
C ASN A 227 -15.01 15.43 2.60
N VAL A 228 -15.83 14.37 2.64
CA VAL A 228 -17.27 14.48 2.92
C VAL A 228 -17.50 15.20 4.25
N GLY A 229 -16.68 14.86 5.25
CA GLY A 229 -16.68 15.45 6.59
C GLY A 229 -16.48 16.97 6.64
N ARG A 230 -15.84 17.57 5.64
CA ARG A 230 -15.67 19.04 5.56
C ARG A 230 -17.02 19.73 5.39
N GLU A 231 -17.84 19.16 4.52
CA GLU A 231 -19.13 19.74 4.13
C GLU A 231 -20.27 19.29 5.04
N LEU A 232 -20.26 18.03 5.49
CA LEU A 232 -21.27 17.46 6.37
C LEU A 232 -20.58 16.66 7.47
N ALA A 233 -20.75 17.06 8.74
CA ALA A 233 -20.17 16.33 9.86
C ALA A 233 -20.72 14.89 9.90
N PRO A 234 -19.85 13.87 10.00
CA PRO A 234 -20.32 12.52 10.27
C PRO A 234 -21.08 12.46 11.59
N THR A 235 -22.14 11.66 11.62
CA THR A 235 -22.99 11.50 12.81
C THR A 235 -22.29 10.66 13.87
N MET A 236 -22.75 10.74 15.11
CA MET A 236 -22.23 9.90 16.20
C MET A 236 -22.45 8.41 15.93
N GLY A 237 -23.59 8.03 15.35
CA GLY A 237 -23.85 6.65 14.93
C GLY A 237 -22.83 6.14 13.90
N GLN A 238 -22.48 6.97 12.91
CA GLN A 238 -21.41 6.65 11.95
C GLN A 238 -20.06 6.44 12.61
N MET A 239 -19.72 7.24 13.63
CA MET A 239 -18.45 7.08 14.35
C MET A 239 -18.43 5.80 15.21
N SER A 240 -19.57 5.41 15.79
CA SER A 240 -19.74 4.10 16.43
C SER A 240 -19.49 2.97 15.44
N THR A 241 -20.16 3.01 14.28
CA THR A 241 -19.98 2.02 13.21
C THR A 241 -18.54 1.94 12.72
N LEU A 242 -17.84 3.07 12.59
CA LEU A 242 -16.41 3.08 12.22
C LEU A 242 -15.54 2.38 13.27
N TYR A 243 -15.82 2.56 14.57
CA TYR A 243 -15.11 1.85 15.65
C TYR A 243 -15.37 0.35 15.63
N GLU A 244 -16.65 -0.03 15.49
CA GLU A 244 -17.10 -1.43 15.46
C GLU A 244 -16.48 -2.20 14.29
N GLN A 245 -16.34 -1.56 13.13
CA GLN A 245 -15.85 -2.18 11.91
C GLN A 245 -14.32 -2.16 11.73
N THR A 246 -13.58 -1.47 12.61
CA THR A 246 -12.12 -1.35 12.50
C THR A 246 -11.41 -1.95 13.70
N PRO A 247 -10.22 -2.57 13.55
CA PRO A 247 -9.46 -3.09 14.67
C PRO A 247 -8.83 -1.98 15.53
N SER A 248 -8.42 -2.30 16.75
CA SER A 248 -7.87 -1.32 17.71
C SER A 248 -6.59 -0.62 17.26
N ASN A 249 -5.82 -1.21 16.36
CA ASN A 249 -4.63 -0.61 15.76
C ASN A 249 -4.94 0.26 14.52
N SER A 250 -6.19 0.33 14.07
CA SER A 250 -6.58 1.17 12.94
C SER A 250 -6.54 2.65 13.31
N LYS A 251 -5.85 3.45 12.51
CA LYS A 251 -5.81 4.90 12.70
C LYS A 251 -7.13 5.59 12.36
N ALA A 252 -8.05 4.91 11.66
CA ALA A 252 -9.39 5.42 11.41
C ALA A 252 -10.16 5.67 12.74
N ARG A 253 -9.86 4.91 13.79
CA ARG A 253 -10.41 5.12 15.14
C ARG A 253 -10.09 6.52 15.69
N ALA A 254 -8.91 7.07 15.39
CA ALA A 254 -8.59 8.45 15.80
C ALA A 254 -9.52 9.50 15.15
N TYR A 255 -10.03 9.24 13.94
CA TYR A 255 -11.00 10.14 13.30
C TYR A 255 -12.33 10.14 14.04
N ALA A 256 -12.82 8.95 14.42
CA ALA A 256 -14.03 8.79 15.21
C ALA A 256 -13.89 9.43 16.60
N ALA A 257 -12.81 9.11 17.32
CA ALA A 257 -12.55 9.67 18.65
C ALA A 257 -12.50 11.21 18.65
N ARG A 258 -11.81 11.81 17.67
CA ARG A 258 -11.76 13.28 17.53
C ARG A 258 -13.11 13.89 17.14
N THR A 259 -13.92 13.18 16.36
CA THR A 259 -15.28 13.62 15.98
C THR A 259 -16.20 13.62 17.20
N VAL A 260 -16.15 12.57 18.03
CA VAL A 260 -16.92 12.48 19.29
C VAL A 260 -16.41 13.48 20.32
N ALA A 261 -15.09 13.63 20.48
CA ALA A 261 -14.48 14.63 21.36
C ALA A 261 -14.93 16.05 21.01
N TRP A 262 -14.99 16.38 19.71
CA TRP A 262 -15.51 17.66 19.24
C TRP A 262 -16.98 17.85 19.61
N ALA A 263 -17.82 16.83 19.41
CA ALA A 263 -19.24 16.86 19.76
C ALA A 263 -19.47 17.06 21.27
N LEU A 264 -18.64 16.43 22.11
CA LEU A 264 -18.71 16.55 23.58
C LEU A 264 -18.49 17.98 24.09
N VAL A 265 -17.61 18.75 23.43
CA VAL A 265 -17.26 20.12 23.86
C VAL A 265 -17.98 21.22 23.07
N ASN A 266 -18.75 20.85 22.05
CA ASN A 266 -19.55 21.76 21.22
C ASN A 266 -21.03 21.32 21.14
N PRO A 267 -21.77 21.30 22.27
CA PRO A 267 -23.13 20.76 22.32
C PRO A 267 -24.15 21.58 21.50
N GLU A 268 -23.85 22.84 21.18
CA GLU A 268 -24.70 23.72 20.37
C GLU A 268 -24.52 23.51 18.85
N ALA A 269 -23.66 22.59 18.44
CA ALA A 269 -23.44 22.27 17.03
C ALA A 269 -24.68 21.61 16.41
N SER A 270 -25.10 22.10 15.25
CA SER A 270 -26.20 21.51 14.48
C SER A 270 -25.93 20.02 14.18
N GLY A 271 -26.92 19.17 14.46
CA GLY A 271 -26.84 17.71 14.25
C GLY A 271 -26.23 16.91 15.40
N VAL A 272 -25.88 17.55 16.52
CA VAL A 272 -25.33 16.89 17.71
C VAL A 272 -26.33 16.95 18.86
N SER A 273 -27.00 15.83 19.16
CA SER A 273 -27.86 15.72 20.35
C SER A 273 -27.16 14.94 21.47
N SER A 274 -27.50 15.19 22.73
CA SER A 274 -26.98 14.41 23.87
C SER A 274 -27.28 12.91 23.73
N THR A 275 -28.41 12.56 23.13
CA THR A 275 -28.77 11.16 22.83
C THR A 275 -27.84 10.54 21.78
N SER A 276 -27.49 11.28 20.72
CA SER A 276 -26.57 10.80 19.69
C SER A 276 -25.15 10.61 20.23
N ILE A 277 -24.69 11.53 21.09
CA ILE A 277 -23.41 11.40 21.79
C ILE A 277 -23.43 10.16 22.68
N GLN A 278 -24.50 9.97 23.45
CA GLN A 278 -24.65 8.80 24.31
C GLN A 278 -24.55 7.51 23.50
N THR A 279 -25.15 7.42 22.31
CA THR A 279 -25.03 6.25 21.43
C THR A 279 -23.59 5.94 21.06
N ALA A 280 -22.82 6.92 20.57
CA ALA A 280 -21.40 6.70 20.27
C ALA A 280 -20.59 6.30 21.52
N CYS A 281 -20.91 6.88 22.66
CA CYS A 281 -20.25 6.59 23.93
C CYS A 281 -20.72 5.28 24.60
N GLN A 282 -21.59 4.49 23.98
CA GLN A 282 -21.90 3.14 24.45
C GLN A 282 -20.71 2.19 24.26
N ASP A 283 -19.88 2.44 23.23
CA ASP A 283 -18.58 1.77 23.08
C ASP A 283 -17.59 2.39 24.08
N SER A 284 -17.10 1.56 25.01
CA SER A 284 -16.21 2.00 26.09
C SER A 284 -14.85 2.48 25.59
N ASP A 285 -14.36 1.90 24.49
CA ASP A 285 -13.07 2.25 23.91
C ASP A 285 -13.18 3.59 23.19
N LEU A 286 -14.23 3.78 22.39
CA LEU A 286 -14.52 5.07 21.74
C LEU A 286 -14.72 6.18 22.77
N LEU A 287 -15.46 5.92 23.84
CA LEU A 287 -15.62 6.88 24.95
C LEU A 287 -14.27 7.24 25.58
N LEU A 288 -13.44 6.23 25.89
CA LEU A 288 -12.14 6.44 26.52
C LEU A 288 -11.21 7.26 25.62
N ASP A 289 -11.16 6.95 24.33
CA ASP A 289 -10.33 7.65 23.35
C ASP A 289 -10.84 9.08 23.13
N ALA A 290 -12.16 9.29 23.08
CA ALA A 290 -12.74 10.63 23.00
C ALA A 290 -12.42 11.47 24.25
N ILE A 291 -12.51 10.90 25.46
CA ILE A 291 -12.10 11.59 26.70
C ILE A 291 -10.60 11.93 26.66
N THR A 292 -9.78 11.02 26.15
CA THR A 292 -8.33 11.22 26.02
C THR A 292 -8.02 12.37 25.06
N GLU A 293 -8.72 12.45 23.93
CA GLU A 293 -8.64 13.58 22.99
C GLU A 293 -9.11 14.90 23.65
N VAL A 294 -10.16 14.88 24.47
CA VAL A 294 -10.62 16.06 25.24
C VAL A 294 -9.53 16.54 26.21
N ARG A 295 -8.95 15.61 26.98
CA ARG A 295 -7.96 15.92 28.04
C ARG A 295 -6.60 16.33 27.46
N GLY A 296 -6.14 15.67 26.40
CA GLY A 296 -4.82 15.89 25.80
C GLY A 296 -4.57 17.32 25.29
N LYS A 297 -5.63 18.10 25.10
CA LYS A 297 -5.57 19.51 24.66
C LYS A 297 -5.87 20.54 25.74
N ASN A 298 -5.87 20.17 27.02
CA ASN A 298 -6.27 21.04 28.14
C ASN A 298 -7.62 21.75 27.90
N GLY A 299 -8.57 21.08 27.24
CA GLY A 299 -9.88 21.66 26.92
C GLY A 299 -9.88 22.82 25.91
N SER A 300 -8.76 23.05 25.21
CA SER A 300 -8.63 24.16 24.25
C SER A 300 -8.98 23.71 22.82
N ASN A 301 -9.93 24.43 22.21
CA ASN A 301 -10.30 24.42 20.79
C ASN A 301 -10.07 23.09 20.06
N HIS A 302 -10.93 22.11 20.33
CA HIS A 302 -11.03 20.90 19.51
C HIS A 302 -11.51 21.32 18.13
N GLY A 303 -10.64 21.25 17.11
CA GLY A 303 -11.07 21.35 15.73
C GLY A 303 -11.92 20.14 15.34
N ARG A 304 -12.76 20.27 14.30
CA ARG A 304 -13.45 19.11 13.69
C ARG A 304 -12.39 18.14 13.14
N ALA A 305 -12.66 16.83 13.13
CA ALA A 305 -11.66 15.82 12.74
C ALA A 305 -11.03 16.07 11.35
N HIS A 306 -11.79 16.55 10.37
CA HIS A 306 -11.26 16.87 9.03
C HIS A 306 -10.27 18.06 8.99
N THR A 307 -10.11 18.81 10.09
CA THR A 307 -9.15 19.94 10.18
C THR A 307 -7.73 19.49 10.54
N TYR A 308 -7.57 18.23 10.97
CA TYR A 308 -6.27 17.64 11.26
C TYR A 308 -5.63 17.09 9.98
N PRO A 309 -4.31 16.87 9.97
CA PRO A 309 -3.64 16.21 8.86
C PRO A 309 -4.28 14.85 8.57
N ILE A 310 -4.65 14.60 7.31
CA ILE A 310 -5.34 13.37 6.93
C ILE A 310 -4.53 12.10 7.25
N CYS A 311 -3.19 12.18 7.20
CA CYS A 311 -2.31 11.06 7.53
C CYS A 311 -2.36 10.62 8.99
N ASP A 312 -2.93 11.44 9.89
CA ASP A 312 -3.22 11.01 11.26
C ASP A 312 -4.19 9.82 11.27
N TYR A 313 -4.98 9.68 10.20
CA TYR A 313 -6.01 8.66 10.02
C TYR A 313 -5.62 7.57 9.01
N HIS A 314 -4.42 7.65 8.41
CA HIS A 314 -3.96 6.71 7.39
C HIS A 314 -2.99 5.67 7.93
N ASN A 315 -3.17 4.43 7.52
CA ASN A 315 -2.35 3.28 7.87
C ASN A 315 -1.01 3.22 7.11
N HIS A 316 -0.83 3.97 6.01
CA HIS A 316 0.48 4.06 5.33
C HIS A 316 1.61 4.59 6.24
N ALA A 317 2.85 4.20 5.91
CA ALA A 317 4.06 4.71 6.57
C ALA A 317 4.22 6.23 6.38
N LYS A 318 4.91 6.90 7.30
CA LYS A 318 5.13 8.36 7.20
C LYS A 318 5.88 8.68 5.91
N ALA A 319 5.29 9.51 5.07
CA ALA A 319 5.85 9.99 3.82
C ALA A 319 5.94 11.53 3.82
N PRO A 320 6.91 12.14 3.10
CA PRO A 320 7.03 13.60 2.99
C PRO A 320 5.76 14.26 2.43
N THR A 321 5.06 13.56 1.55
CA THR A 321 3.79 13.98 0.96
C THR A 321 2.80 12.83 1.00
N CYS A 322 1.57 13.11 1.45
CA CYS A 322 0.52 12.11 1.44
C CYS A 322 0.12 11.77 -0.01
N PRO A 323 0.23 10.50 -0.45
CA PRO A 323 -0.16 10.10 -1.81
C PRO A 323 -1.67 10.18 -2.05
N TYR A 324 -2.46 10.31 -0.98
CA TYR A 324 -3.92 10.29 -1.02
C TYR A 324 -4.57 11.57 -0.48
N GLY A 325 -3.77 12.56 -0.06
CA GLY A 325 -4.26 13.70 0.72
C GLY A 325 -5.09 14.73 -0.05
N GLY A 326 -5.11 14.64 -1.39
CA GLY A 326 -5.95 15.46 -2.26
C GLY A 326 -7.28 14.82 -2.67
N GLY A 327 -7.61 13.62 -2.17
CA GLY A 327 -8.61 12.78 -2.84
C GLY A 327 -8.10 12.25 -4.19
N GLN A 328 -8.96 11.63 -5.00
CA GLN A 328 -8.58 10.86 -6.20
C GLN A 328 -7.86 11.64 -7.32
N GLU A 329 -7.65 12.95 -7.18
CA GLU A 329 -7.05 13.78 -8.23
C GLU A 329 -5.56 13.48 -8.50
N GLN A 330 -4.86 12.77 -7.61
CA GLN A 330 -3.43 12.53 -7.79
C GLN A 330 -3.08 11.29 -8.65
N THR A 331 -4.04 10.42 -8.99
CA THR A 331 -3.74 9.19 -9.77
C THR A 331 -3.82 9.36 -11.29
N THR A 332 -4.13 10.57 -11.81
CA THR A 332 -4.28 10.80 -13.26
C THR A 332 -3.06 11.42 -13.97
N ASN A 333 -1.98 11.74 -13.26
CA ASN A 333 -0.81 12.42 -13.85
C ASN A 333 0.36 11.51 -14.27
N GLN A 334 0.09 10.25 -14.63
CA GLN A 334 1.05 9.45 -15.41
C GLN A 334 0.30 8.63 -16.47
N GLN A 335 0.05 9.27 -17.62
CA GLN A 335 0.01 8.70 -18.98
C GLN A 335 -0.81 9.62 -19.91
N THR A 336 -0.32 10.84 -20.15
CA THR A 336 -0.72 11.61 -21.33
C THR A 336 0.03 11.07 -22.55
N PHE A 337 -0.50 10.01 -23.17
CA PHE A 337 -0.15 9.69 -24.56
C PHE A 337 -0.77 10.75 -25.47
N SER A 338 0.04 11.69 -25.93
CA SER A 338 -0.34 12.68 -26.93
C SER A 338 -0.53 12.00 -28.30
N TYR A 339 -1.76 11.58 -28.61
CA TYR A 339 -2.12 11.19 -29.97
C TYR A 339 -2.38 12.46 -30.80
N GLN A 340 -1.43 12.81 -31.67
CA GLN A 340 -1.63 13.82 -32.71
C GLN A 340 -2.64 13.28 -33.74
N ARG A 341 -3.82 13.90 -33.81
CA ARG A 341 -4.82 13.61 -34.84
C ARG A 341 -4.39 14.28 -36.15
N SER A 342 -3.93 13.47 -37.11
CA SER A 342 -3.75 13.89 -38.50
C SER A 342 -5.10 14.28 -39.10
N THR A 343 -5.30 15.56 -39.38
CA THR A 343 -6.44 16.10 -40.14
C THR A 343 -6.32 15.67 -41.60
N LYS A 344 -7.18 14.74 -42.04
CA LYS A 344 -7.34 14.41 -43.46
C LYS A 344 -8.22 15.50 -44.11
N LYS A 345 -7.60 16.32 -44.97
CA LYS A 345 -8.31 17.29 -45.84
C LYS A 345 -9.33 16.53 -46.70
N ARG A 346 -10.60 16.96 -46.67
CA ARG A 346 -11.56 16.68 -47.74
C ARG A 346 -11.14 17.50 -48.96
N GLY A 347 -10.93 16.82 -50.09
CA GLY A 347 -10.79 17.46 -51.39
C GLY A 347 -12.18 17.79 -51.93
N ASP A 348 -12.31 19.02 -52.42
CA ASP A 348 -13.35 19.45 -53.35
C ASP A 348 -12.94 19.08 -54.79
N TYR A 349 -13.97 18.95 -55.63
CA TYR A 349 -14.04 18.58 -57.05
C TYR A 349 -14.14 17.10 -57.40
#